data_AF-V1CP64-F1
#
_entry.id   AF-V1CP64-F1
#
_cell.length_a   1.000
_cell.length_b   1.000
_cell.length_c   1.000
_cell.angle_alpha   90.00
_cell.angle_beta   90.00
_cell.angle_gamma   90.00
#
_symmetry.space_group_name_H-M   'P 1'
#
loop_
_entity.id
_entity.type
_entity.pdbx_description
1 polymer ?
#
loop_
_entity_poly.entity_id
_entity_poly.type
_entity_poly.pdbx_seq_one_letter_code
_entity_poly.pdbx_strand_id
1 'polypeptide(L)'
;MKLINRYENFDELTNTMINEFVEKIIVHERDSKGSQTSKQKIEIYFNFIGNYEPPKEELSEEERLKLEDEERKNNERKDKLYQNYLKRKASGTQQEYEKRYKARREQKNQEKLKVLKRAGIPV
;
A
#
# COMPACT_ATOMS: atom_id res chain seq x y z
N MET A 1 37.29 -8.97 -3.47
CA MET A 1 38.35 -7.99 -3.80
C MET A 1 38.32 -7.45 -5.24
N LYS A 2 37.88 -8.19 -6.27
CA LYS A 2 37.85 -7.70 -7.69
C LYS A 2 36.95 -6.47 -7.99
N LEU A 3 35.96 -6.20 -7.15
CA LEU A 3 34.99 -5.11 -7.34
C LEU A 3 35.48 -3.81 -6.71
N ILE A 4 35.99 -3.87 -5.46
CA ILE A 4 36.67 -2.75 -4.79
C ILE A 4 37.79 -2.22 -5.67
N ASN A 5 38.70 -3.09 -6.13
CA ASN A 5 39.86 -2.65 -6.93
C ASN A 5 39.47 -2.05 -8.30
N ARG A 6 38.26 -2.34 -8.82
CA ARG A 6 37.77 -1.74 -10.08
C ARG A 6 37.17 -0.36 -9.88
N TYR A 7 36.69 -0.07 -8.68
CA TYR A 7 35.96 1.14 -8.34
C TYR A 7 36.57 1.83 -7.12
N GLU A 8 37.89 1.71 -6.94
CA GLU A 8 38.62 2.33 -5.82
C GLU A 8 38.83 3.83 -6.07
N ASN A 9 39.00 4.23 -7.34
CA ASN A 9 39.12 5.61 -7.77
C ASN A 9 38.07 5.92 -8.85
N PHE A 10 36.96 6.53 -8.45
CA PHE A 10 35.95 7.06 -9.37
C PHE A 10 35.67 8.53 -9.03
N ASP A 11 35.60 9.37 -10.06
CA ASP A 11 35.23 10.78 -9.89
C ASP A 11 33.71 10.96 -9.77
N GLU A 12 32.93 10.08 -10.41
CA GLU A 12 31.47 10.10 -10.39
C GLU A 12 30.87 8.72 -10.09
N LEU A 13 29.90 8.70 -9.18
CA LEU A 13 29.17 7.48 -8.83
C LEU A 13 28.10 7.21 -9.88
N THR A 14 28.31 6.20 -10.73
CA THR A 14 27.33 5.81 -11.76
C THR A 14 26.34 4.77 -11.24
N ASN A 15 25.12 4.78 -11.78
CA ASN A 15 24.04 3.88 -11.36
C ASN A 15 24.41 2.39 -11.57
N THR A 16 25.19 2.11 -12.62
CA THR A 16 25.70 0.76 -12.92
C THR A 16 26.65 0.27 -11.83
N MET A 17 27.53 1.16 -11.32
CA MET A 17 28.42 0.84 -10.21
C MET A 17 27.62 0.49 -8.95
N ILE A 18 26.62 1.29 -8.60
CA ILE A 18 25.75 1.04 -7.44
C ILE A 18 25.08 -0.32 -7.55
N ASN A 19 24.53 -0.65 -8.72
CA ASN A 19 23.87 -1.94 -8.95
C ASN A 19 24.82 -3.13 -8.81
N GLU A 20 26.09 -3.00 -9.21
CA GLU A 20 27.10 -4.05 -9.01
C GLU A 20 27.47 -4.25 -7.52
N PHE A 21 27.22 -3.27 -6.66
CA PHE A 21 27.44 -3.38 -5.21
C PHE A 21 26.27 -4.02 -4.45
N VAL A 22 25.08 -4.10 -5.05
CA VAL A 22 23.90 -4.73 -4.44
C VAL A 22 23.95 -6.24 -4.66
N GLU A 23 23.91 -7.01 -3.56
CA GLU A 23 23.86 -8.47 -3.59
C GLU A 23 22.41 -8.97 -3.77
N LYS A 24 21.51 -8.50 -2.90
CA LYS A 24 20.09 -8.88 -2.90
C LYS A 24 19.22 -7.76 -2.34
N ILE A 25 18.00 -7.66 -2.86
CA ILE A 25 16.95 -6.77 -2.37
C ILE A 25 15.81 -7.64 -1.87
N ILE A 26 15.49 -7.55 -0.57
CA ILE A 26 14.35 -8.24 0.03
C ILE A 26 13.25 -7.22 0.22
N VAL A 27 12.11 -7.47 -0.42
CA VAL A 27 10.92 -6.64 -0.32
C VAL A 27 9.90 -7.39 0.52
N HIS A 28 9.57 -6.84 1.70
CA HIS A 28 8.59 -7.44 2.59
C HIS A 28 7.16 -7.13 2.12
N GLU A 29 6.23 -8.00 2.49
CA GLU A 29 4.81 -7.76 2.26
C GLU A 29 4.35 -6.51 3.02
N ARG A 30 3.44 -5.75 2.42
CA ARG A 30 2.89 -4.52 3.02
C ARG A 30 1.78 -4.91 3.99
N ASP A 31 1.66 -4.16 5.08
CA ASP A 31 0.58 -4.34 6.07
C ASP A 31 -0.82 -4.12 5.47
N SER A 32 -0.93 -3.34 4.38
CA SER A 32 -2.20 -3.05 3.72
C SER A 32 -2.09 -3.14 2.20
N LYS A 33 -2.65 -4.21 1.63
CA LYS A 33 -2.72 -4.42 0.18
C LYS A 33 -3.58 -3.34 -0.49
N GLY A 34 -3.06 -2.74 -1.55
CA GLY A 34 -3.78 -1.78 -2.40
C GLY A 34 -3.71 -0.31 -2.00
N SER A 35 -3.07 0.02 -0.87
CA SER A 35 -2.81 1.42 -0.50
C SER A 35 -1.50 1.91 -1.11
N GLN A 36 -1.56 2.93 -1.99
CA GLN A 36 -0.37 3.57 -2.58
C GLN A 36 0.50 4.27 -1.54
N THR A 37 -0.07 4.70 -0.41
CA THR A 37 0.61 5.46 0.64
C THR A 37 1.10 4.62 1.81
N SER A 38 0.85 3.30 1.80
CA SER A 38 1.32 2.39 2.85
C SER A 38 2.85 2.32 2.86
N LYS A 39 3.48 2.34 4.04
CA LYS A 39 4.94 2.13 4.15
C LYS A 39 5.26 0.67 3.79
N GLN A 40 6.39 0.43 3.12
CA GLN A 40 6.87 -0.92 2.80
C GLN A 40 8.29 -1.07 3.31
N LYS A 41 8.57 -2.18 3.99
CA LYS A 41 9.93 -2.49 4.44
C LYS A 41 10.71 -3.10 3.28
N ILE A 42 11.85 -2.49 2.97
CA ILE A 42 12.81 -2.97 1.96
C ILE A 42 14.14 -3.14 2.68
N GLU A 43 14.78 -4.29 2.50
CA GLU A 43 16.14 -4.56 2.97
C GLU A 43 17.05 -4.72 1.76
N ILE A 44 18.13 -3.94 1.72
CA ILE A 44 19.13 -3.97 0.65
C ILE A 44 20.41 -4.51 1.26
N TYR A 45 20.88 -5.64 0.73
CA TYR A 45 22.13 -6.26 1.15
C TYR A 45 23.21 -5.89 0.15
N PHE A 46 24.29 -5.30 0.65
CA PHE A 46 25.44 -4.92 -0.16
C PHE A 46 26.55 -5.96 -0.03
N ASN A 47 27.22 -6.26 -1.15
CA ASN A 47 28.27 -7.30 -1.24
C ASN A 47 29.40 -7.16 -0.21
N PHE A 48 29.67 -5.95 0.31
CA PHE A 48 30.83 -5.66 1.16
C PHE A 48 30.52 -5.33 2.62
N ILE A 49 29.28 -4.94 2.93
CA ILE A 49 28.88 -4.44 4.26
C ILE A 49 27.78 -5.32 4.88
N GLY A 50 27.09 -6.14 4.08
CA GLY A 50 25.93 -6.91 4.53
C GLY A 50 24.69 -6.04 4.62
N ASN A 51 23.90 -6.19 5.70
CA ASN A 51 22.74 -5.34 5.96
C ASN A 51 23.22 -3.97 6.46
N TYR A 52 23.23 -2.98 5.58
CA TYR A 52 23.56 -1.61 5.96
C TYR A 52 22.31 -0.94 6.53
N GLU A 53 22.31 -0.69 7.84
CA GLU A 53 21.39 0.28 8.43
C GLU A 53 22.02 1.66 8.25
N PRO A 54 21.49 2.51 7.34
CA PRO A 54 21.95 3.89 7.26
C PRO A 54 21.82 4.52 8.65
N PRO A 55 22.79 5.37 9.06
CA PRO A 55 22.64 6.17 10.26
C PRO A 55 21.26 6.81 10.20
N LYS A 56 20.43 6.56 11.21
CA LYS A 56 19.15 7.24 11.33
C LYS A 56 19.51 8.72 11.41
N GLU A 57 19.28 9.47 10.33
CA GLU A 57 19.27 10.92 10.42
C GLU A 57 18.37 11.25 11.60
N GLU A 58 18.98 11.78 12.66
CA GLU A 58 18.22 12.28 13.79
C GLU A 58 17.43 13.45 13.23
N LEU A 59 16.19 13.18 12.81
CA LEU A 59 15.22 14.18 12.41
C LEU A 59 15.32 15.32 13.42
N SER A 60 15.51 16.54 12.90
CA SER A 60 15.52 17.76 13.71
C SER A 60 14.27 17.77 14.60
N GLU A 61 14.37 18.31 15.83
CA GLU A 61 13.22 18.40 16.74
C GLU A 61 11.98 19.01 16.06
N GLU A 62 12.19 19.98 15.15
CA GLU A 62 11.11 20.58 14.37
C GLU A 62 10.46 19.62 13.36
N GLU A 63 11.23 18.73 12.74
CA GLU A 63 10.72 17.76 11.76
C GLU A 63 9.94 16.65 12.45
N ARG A 64 10.39 16.23 13.64
CA ARG A 64 9.67 15.28 14.50
C ARG A 64 8.30 15.83 14.92
N LEU A 65 8.28 17.10 15.34
CA LEU A 65 7.06 17.75 15.81
C LEU A 65 6.03 17.96 14.68
N LYS A 66 6.50 18.28 13.47
CA LYS A 66 5.64 18.33 12.26
C LYS A 66 5.06 16.97 11.91
N LEU A 67 5.86 15.91 11.97
CA LEU A 67 5.41 14.53 11.71
C LEU A 67 4.34 14.09 12.73
N GLU A 68 4.53 14.36 14.03
CA GLU A 68 3.54 14.07 15.07
C GLU A 68 2.23 14.84 14.85
N ASP A 69 2.32 16.13 14.50
CA ASP A 69 1.14 16.94 14.22
C ASP A 69 0.37 16.45 12.98
N GLU A 70 1.08 16.03 11.94
CA GLU A 70 0.48 15.42 10.76
C GLU A 70 -0.18 14.08 11.08
N GLU A 71 0.49 13.22 11.84
CA GLU A 71 -0.07 11.94 12.29
C GLU A 71 -1.32 12.13 13.14
N ARG A 72 -1.31 13.09 14.08
CA ARG A 72 -2.47 13.45 14.89
C ARG A 72 -3.64 13.91 14.03
N LYS A 73 -3.42 14.85 13.10
CA LYS A 73 -4.46 15.32 12.17
C LYS A 73 -5.01 14.19 11.30
N ASN A 74 -4.16 13.26 10.88
CA ASN A 74 -4.58 12.12 10.08
C ASN A 74 -5.44 11.14 10.90
N ASN A 75 -5.04 10.85 12.14
CA ASN A 75 -5.80 10.00 13.06
C ASN A 75 -7.17 10.61 13.37
N GLU A 76 -7.24 11.91 13.68
CA GLU A 76 -8.52 12.60 13.89
C GLU A 76 -9.46 12.53 12.67
N ARG A 77 -8.91 12.65 11.45
CA ARG A 77 -9.68 12.49 10.21
C ARG A 77 -10.22 11.07 10.07
N LYS A 78 -9.38 10.05 10.32
CA LYS A 78 -9.79 8.64 10.29
C LYS A 78 -10.88 8.35 11.31
N ASP A 79 -10.74 8.86 12.54
CA ASP A 79 -11.73 8.68 13.60
C ASP A 79 -13.06 9.34 13.24
N LYS A 80 -13.04 10.58 12.71
CA LYS A 80 -14.26 11.26 12.23
C LYS A 80 -14.95 10.47 11.12
N LEU A 81 -14.19 9.96 10.15
CA LEU A 81 -14.73 9.11 9.08
C LEU A 81 -15.32 7.81 9.63
N TYR A 82 -14.65 7.17 10.59
CA TYR A 82 -15.13 5.95 11.23
C TYR A 82 -16.41 6.18 12.02
N GLN A 83 -16.50 7.26 12.79
CA GLN A 83 -17.71 7.65 13.51
C GLN A 83 -18.88 7.91 12.54
N ASN A 84 -18.64 8.59 11.43
CA ASN A 84 -19.66 8.80 10.40
C ASN A 84 -20.11 7.48 9.75
N TYR A 85 -19.18 6.55 9.49
CA TYR A 85 -19.51 5.21 9.02
C TYR A 85 -20.42 4.47 10.01
N LEU A 86 -20.07 4.48 11.30
CA LEU A 86 -20.89 3.85 12.35
C LEU A 86 -22.29 4.47 12.42
N LYS A 87 -22.41 5.80 12.36
CA LYS A 87 -23.71 6.49 12.32
C LYS A 87 -24.54 6.08 11.10
N ARG A 88 -23.94 5.99 9.91
CA ARG A 88 -24.63 5.51 8.71
C ARG A 88 -25.09 4.07 8.87
N LYS A 89 -24.23 3.20 9.42
CA LYS A 89 -24.55 1.79 9.66
C LYS A 89 -25.69 1.64 10.67
N ALA A 90 -25.68 2.44 11.73
CA ALA A 90 -26.73 2.48 12.76
C ALA A 90 -28.06 3.04 12.23
N SER A 91 -28.02 4.01 11.30
CA SER A 91 -29.23 4.63 10.73
C SER A 91 -30.14 3.66 9.96
N GLY A 92 -29.67 2.46 9.61
CA GLY A 92 -30.49 1.44 8.94
C GLY A 92 -30.92 1.76 7.51
N THR A 93 -30.71 2.99 7.03
CA THR A 93 -31.07 3.48 5.69
C THR A 93 -30.48 2.61 4.58
N GLN A 94 -29.27 2.09 4.77
CA GLN A 94 -28.63 1.14 3.85
C GLN A 94 -29.42 -0.17 3.76
N GLN A 95 -29.88 -0.72 4.89
CA GLN A 95 -30.67 -1.95 4.91
C GLN A 95 -32.04 -1.74 4.27
N GLU A 96 -32.67 -0.58 4.48
CA GLU A 96 -33.94 -0.23 3.82
C GLU A 96 -33.77 -0.10 2.30
N TYR A 97 -32.70 0.57 1.86
CA TYR A 97 -32.34 0.66 0.44
C TYR A 97 -32.11 -0.73 -0.16
N GLU A 98 -31.30 -1.57 0.49
CA GLU A 98 -31.05 -2.94 0.04
C GLU A 98 -32.33 -3.76 -0.05
N LYS A 99 -33.22 -3.67 0.94
CA LYS A 99 -34.54 -4.32 0.90
C LYS A 99 -35.39 -3.83 -0.28
N ARG A 100 -35.47 -2.52 -0.51
CA ARG A 100 -36.23 -1.92 -1.63
C ARG A 100 -35.75 -2.40 -2.99
N TYR A 101 -34.44 -2.58 -3.17
CA TYR A 101 -33.86 -2.92 -4.47
C TYR A 101 -33.52 -4.42 -4.64
N LYS A 102 -33.64 -5.24 -3.59
CA LYS A 102 -33.35 -6.68 -3.62
C LYS A 102 -34.16 -7.41 -4.69
N ALA A 103 -35.48 -7.23 -4.71
CA ALA A 103 -36.36 -7.86 -5.67
C ALA A 103 -36.02 -7.46 -7.13
N ARG A 104 -35.72 -6.19 -7.38
CA ARG A 104 -35.32 -5.70 -8.71
C ARG A 104 -33.98 -6.31 -9.16
N ARG A 105 -33.02 -6.47 -8.26
CA ARG A 105 -31.74 -7.13 -8.58
C ARG A 105 -31.92 -8.61 -8.88
N GLU A 106 -32.73 -9.32 -8.10
CA GLU A 106 -33.04 -10.73 -8.32
C GLU A 106 -33.74 -10.94 -9.67
N GLN A 107 -34.71 -10.09 -10.02
CA GLN A 107 -35.36 -10.11 -11.34
C GLN A 107 -34.35 -9.90 -12.47
N LYS A 108 -33.50 -8.86 -12.39
CA LYS A 108 -32.45 -8.63 -13.41
C LYS A 108 -31.45 -9.79 -13.51
N ASN A 109 -31.08 -10.41 -12.39
CA ASN A 109 -30.19 -11.56 -12.39
C ASN A 109 -30.86 -12.79 -13.03
N GLN A 110 -32.14 -13.03 -12.74
CA GLN A 110 -32.90 -14.09 -13.38
C GLN A 110 -33.06 -13.86 -14.89
N GLU A 111 -33.31 -12.62 -15.32
CA GLU A 111 -33.37 -12.26 -16.74
C GLU A 111 -32.03 -12.48 -17.43
N LYS A 112 -30.91 -12.02 -16.84
CA LYS A 112 -29.56 -12.28 -17.35
C LYS A 112 -29.28 -13.77 -17.46
N LEU A 113 -29.66 -14.56 -16.45
CA LEU A 113 -29.50 -16.01 -16.45
C LEU A 113 -30.32 -16.66 -17.58
N LYS A 114 -31.54 -16.19 -17.82
CA LYS A 114 -32.38 -16.65 -18.95
C LYS A 114 -31.75 -16.30 -20.29
N VAL A 115 -31.17 -15.11 -20.44
CA VAL A 115 -30.47 -14.69 -21.66
C VAL A 115 -29.22 -15.54 -21.90
N LEU A 116 -28.40 -15.77 -20.88
CA LEU A 116 -27.20 -16.61 -20.97
C LEU A 116 -27.53 -18.05 -21.38
N LYS A 117 -28.57 -18.64 -20.78
CA LYS A 117 -29.07 -19.97 -21.17
C LYS A 117 -29.59 -20.02 -22.61
N ARG A 118 -30.28 -18.97 -23.07
CA ARG A 118 -30.71 -18.86 -24.48
C ARG A 118 -29.55 -18.69 -25.45
N ALA A 119 -28.46 -18.04 -25.03
CA ALA A 119 -27.25 -17.85 -25.82
C ALA A 119 -26.32 -19.10 -25.83
N GLY A 120 -26.70 -20.20 -25.17
CA GLY A 120 -25.91 -21.44 -25.13
C GLY A 120 -24.63 -21.33 -24.30
N ILE A 121 -24.49 -20.27 -23.49
CA ILE A 121 -23.32 -20.05 -22.63
C ILE A 121 -23.57 -20.82 -21.31
N PRO A 122 -22.68 -21.75 -20.92
CA PRO A 122 -22.81 -22.45 -19.64
C PRO A 122 -22.69 -21.45 -18.49
N VAL A 123 -23.58 -21.58 -17.50
CA VAL A 123 -23.64 -20.73 -16.29
C VAL A 123 -23.37 -21.57 -15.07
#